data_AF-V8N2K4-F1
#
_entry.id   AF-V8N2K4-F1
#
_cell.length_a   1.000
_cell.length_b   1.000
_cell.length_c   1.000
_cell.angle_alpha   90.00
_cell.angle_beta   90.00
_cell.angle_gamma   90.00
#
_symmetry.space_group_name_H-M   'P 1'
#
loop_
_entity.id
_entity.type
_entity.pdbx_description
1 polymer ?
#
loop_
_entity_poly.entity_id
_entity_poly.type
_entity_poly.pdbx_seq_one_letter_code
_entity_poly.pdbx_strand_id
1 'polypeptide(L)' 'MSIVAIQLGQCGNQIGREVFDTICTDLHSSQGFCSKKENDSYQAASKERFFEEKD' A
#
# COMPACT_ATOMS: atom_id res chain seq x y z
N MET A 1 -9.83 1.77 9.30
CA MET A 1 -10.26 0.37 9.53
C MET A 1 -9.35 -0.54 8.72
N SER A 2 -8.75 -1.55 9.36
CA SER A 2 -7.81 -2.48 8.71
C SER A 2 -8.51 -3.41 7.70
N ILE A 3 -7.80 -3.78 6.64
CA ILE A 3 -8.26 -4.64 5.54
C ILE A 3 -7.32 -5.85 5.44
N VAL A 4 -7.90 -7.05 5.49
CA VAL A 4 -7.18 -8.29 5.22
C VAL A 4 -7.35 -8.65 3.74
N ALA A 5 -6.27 -8.63 2.97
CA ALA A 5 -6.26 -9.07 1.58
C ALA A 5 -5.86 -10.54 1.48
N ILE A 6 -6.71 -11.37 0.87
CA ILE A 6 -6.45 -12.81 0.65
C ILE A 6 -6.08 -13.01 -0.82
N GLN A 7 -4.89 -13.55 -1.08
CA GLN A 7 -4.43 -13.91 -2.42
C GLN A 7 -4.68 -15.40 -2.68
N LEU A 8 -5.39 -15.72 -3.77
CA LEU A 8 -5.76 -17.10 -4.12
C LEU A 8 -5.32 -17.48 -5.53
N GLY A 9 -4.69 -18.66 -5.65
CA GLY A 9 -4.20 -19.19 -6.93
C GLY A 9 -2.98 -18.43 -7.48
N GLN A 10 -2.42 -18.93 -8.59
CA GLN A 10 -1.22 -18.32 -9.19
C GLN A 10 -1.45 -16.87 -9.63
N CYS A 11 -2.58 -16.59 -10.28
CA CYS A 11 -2.91 -15.23 -10.71
C CYS A 11 -3.09 -14.29 -9.51
N GLY A 12 -3.82 -14.71 -8.47
CA GLY A 12 -4.02 -13.91 -7.27
C GLY A 12 -2.71 -13.60 -6.55
N ASN A 13 -1.78 -14.56 -6.49
CA ASN A 13 -0.46 -14.35 -5.88
C ASN A 13 0.41 -13.37 -6.69
N GLN A 14 0.37 -13.47 -8.02
CA GLN A 14 1.13 -12.56 -8.91
C GLN A 14 0.61 -11.13 -8.79
N ILE A 15 -0.70 -10.91 -8.94
CA ILE A 15 -1.29 -9.58 -8.82
C ILE A 15 -1.15 -9.05 -7.39
N GLY A 16 -1.36 -9.89 -6.39
CA GLY A 16 -1.19 -9.51 -5.00
C GLY A 16 0.21 -8.97 -4.71
N ARG A 17 1.26 -9.63 -5.22
CA ARG A 17 2.63 -9.13 -5.09
C ARG A 17 2.79 -7.73 -5.69
N GLU A 18 2.37 -7.53 -6.94
CA GLU A 18 2.54 -6.24 -7.62
C GLU A 18 1.73 -5.12 -6.95
N VAL A 19 0.54 -5.42 -6.43
CA VAL A 19 -0.28 -4.46 -5.67
C VAL A 19 0.46 -4.00 -4.42
N PHE A 20 0.96 -4.92 -3.60
CA PHE A 20 1.64 -4.56 -2.36
C PHE A 20 3.01 -3.93 -2.61
N ASP A 21 3.73 -4.32 -3.66
CA ASP A 21 4.98 -3.69 -4.06
C ASP A 21 4.78 -2.23 -4.50
N THR A 22 3.70 -1.97 -5.25
CA THR A 22 3.30 -0.60 -5.63
C THR A 22 2.98 0.25 -4.41
N ILE A 23 2.13 -0.26 -3.50
CA ILE A 23 1.76 0.48 -2.29
C ILE A 23 3.01 0.75 -1.43
N CYS A 24 3.88 -0.23 -1.23
CA CYS A 24 5.14 -0.05 -0.52
C CYS A 24 6.04 1.00 -1.17
N THR A 25 6.14 1.01 -2.50
CA THR A 25 6.92 1.99 -3.24
C THR A 25 6.36 3.40 -3.04
N ASP A 26 5.04 3.57 -3.14
CA ASP A 26 4.38 4.86 -2.93
C ASP A 26 4.57 5.38 -1.50
N LEU A 27 4.60 4.48 -0.49
CA LEU A 27 4.85 4.85 0.90
C LEU A 27 6.24 5.46 1.13
N HIS A 28 7.22 5.12 0.31
CA HIS A 28 8.60 5.64 0.39
C HIS A 28 8.88 6.75 -0.62
N SER A 29 7.95 7.02 -1.53
CA SER A 29 8.11 8.10 -2.50
C SER A 29 7.74 9.45 -1.92
N SER A 30 8.64 10.41 -2.11
CA SER A 30 8.41 11.84 -1.82
C SER A 30 8.12 12.66 -3.09
N GLN A 31 8.14 12.02 -4.26
CA GLN A 31 7.99 12.66 -5.55
C GLN A 31 6.86 12.02 -6.36
N GLY A 32 5.96 12.86 -6.86
CA GLY A 32 4.81 12.46 -7.67
C GLY A 32 4.05 13.67 -8.19
N PHE A 33 2.96 13.42 -8.91
CA PHE A 33 2.11 14.47 -9.47
C PHE A 33 1.14 15.09 -8.44
N CYS A 34 1.00 14.47 -7.27
CA CYS A 34 0.12 14.91 -6.19
C CYS A 34 0.82 15.95 -5.29
N SER A 35 0.01 16.79 -4.64
CA SER A 35 0.52 17.67 -3.59
C SER A 35 1.02 16.86 -2.40
N LYS A 36 1.91 17.46 -1.60
CA LYS A 36 2.42 16.83 -0.36
C LYS A 36 1.29 16.37 0.56
N LYS A 37 0.24 17.18 0.72
CA LYS A 37 -0.90 16.86 1.59
C LYS A 37 -1.67 15.62 1.11
N GLU A 38 -1.87 15.49 -0.20
CA GLU A 38 -2.53 14.32 -0.78
C GLU A 38 -1.67 13.07 -0.59
N ASN A 39 -0.35 13.19 -0.79
CA ASN A 39 0.59 12.11 -0.56
C ASN A 39 0.58 11.66 0.90
N ASP A 40 0.68 12.58 1.86
CA ASP A 40 0.65 12.29 3.29
C ASP A 40 -0.67 11.60 3.70
N SER A 41 -1.79 12.04 3.12
CA SER A 41 -3.11 11.45 3.37
C SER A 41 -3.21 10.02 2.81
N TYR A 42 -2.67 9.79 1.61
CA TYR A 42 -2.58 8.46 1.01
C TYR A 42 -1.69 7.54 1.85
N GLN A 43 -0.51 8.01 2.27
CA GLN A 43 0.42 7.21 3.06
C GLN A 43 -0.18 6.79 4.40
N ALA A 44 -0.81 7.72 5.12
CA ALA A 44 -1.49 7.43 6.37
C ALA A 44 -2.60 6.38 6.19
N ALA A 45 -3.44 6.56 5.17
CA ALA A 45 -4.54 5.65 4.90
C ALA A 45 -4.06 4.26 4.45
N SER A 46 -3.00 4.18 3.64
CA SER A 46 -2.42 2.91 3.17
C SER A 46 -1.78 2.12 4.32
N LYS A 47 -1.03 2.79 5.21
CA LYS A 47 -0.48 2.18 6.43
C LYS A 47 -1.58 1.63 7.33
N GLU A 48 -2.60 2.43 7.64
CA GLU A 48 -3.71 2.02 8.50
C GLU A 48 -4.54 0.86 7.94
N ARG A 49 -4.68 0.77 6.61
CA ARG A 49 -5.51 -0.24 5.96
C ARG A 49 -4.78 -1.55 5.70
N PHE A 50 -3.54 -1.47 5.22
CA PHE A 50 -2.89 -2.61 4.57
C PHE A 50 -1.68 -3.16 5.32
N PHE A 51 -1.19 -2.49 6.37
CA PHE A 51 0.02 -2.87 7.09
C PHE A 51 -0.17 -2.84 8.61
N GLU A 52 0.64 -3.64 9.30
CA GLU A 52 0.84 -3.57 10.75
C GLU A 52 2.29 -3.17 11.01
N GLU A 53 2.54 -2.30 11.98
CA GLU A 53 3.89 -2.10 12.53
C GLU A 53 4.17 -3.21 13.55
N LYS A 54 5.30 -3.91 13.39
CA LYS A 54 5.77 -4.88 14.39
C LYS A 54 6.81 -4.23 15.29
N ASP A 55 6.61 -4.39 16.60
CA ASP A 55 7.59 -4.07 17.65
C ASP A 55 8.80 -5.02 17.64
#